data_AF-A0A225W3N1-F1
#
_entry.id   AF-A0A225W3N1-F1
#
_cell.length_a   1.000
_cell.length_b   1.000
_cell.length_c   1.000
_cell.angle_alpha   90.00
_cell.angle_beta   90.00
_cell.angle_gamma   90.00
#
_symmetry.space_group_name_H-M   'P 1'
#
loop_
_entity.id
_entity.type
_entity.pdbx_description
1 polymer ?
#
loop_
_entity_poly.entity_id
_entity_poly.type
_entity_poly.pdbx_seq_one_letter_code
_entity_poly.pdbx_strand_id
1 'polypeptide(L)'
;MAAEKAKLHLLIHTATGPVQPMNAVDVLIADADDDEFIVGNHLLYALGIDVLRQSDMLAGRGEDETSGDTIELETDELTVSDNKSSDDDIFAAVERLLDRAVENGFPLDKLETLRIIVHAYDVWRIELRDDPPARVPPLEVRLQDGARPVKCKPRKYPPHICQFLREFNARLVELGLIYENPDSRWASPVLPLKKSADLMELRQTTDYRAVNELTDVRAAVMHILSVAMEHARGMNHFGFF
;
A
#
# COMPACT_ATOMS: atom_id res chain seq x y z
N MET A 1 -10.90 12.88 -48.79
CA MET A 1 -11.00 12.95 -50.27
C MET A 1 -9.63 13.40 -50.79
N ALA A 2 -9.24 12.93 -51.99
CA ALA A 2 -7.95 13.14 -52.67
C ALA A 2 -6.67 12.80 -51.86
N ALA A 3 -6.33 11.51 -51.79
CA ALA A 3 -5.06 11.01 -51.25
C ALA A 3 -3.97 11.08 -52.34
N GLU A 4 -3.42 12.26 -52.59
CA GLU A 4 -2.22 12.38 -53.42
C GLU A 4 -1.03 11.79 -52.66
N LYS A 5 -0.29 10.92 -53.37
CA LYS A 5 0.94 10.31 -52.88
C LYS A 5 2.10 11.01 -53.55
N ALA A 6 3.00 11.55 -52.75
CA ALA A 6 4.23 12.17 -53.25
C ALA A 6 5.44 11.50 -52.61
N LYS A 7 6.59 11.58 -53.29
CA LYS A 7 7.88 11.18 -52.74
C LYS A 7 8.66 12.43 -52.37
N LEU A 8 8.96 12.58 -51.09
CA LEU A 8 9.70 13.73 -50.58
C LEU A 8 11.04 13.30 -49.98
N HIS A 9 12.07 14.11 -50.21
CA HIS A 9 13.30 14.03 -49.44
C HIS A 9 13.16 14.92 -48.20
N LEU A 10 13.12 14.30 -47.03
CA LEU A 10 12.91 14.98 -45.75
C LEU A 10 14.26 15.35 -45.13
N LEU A 11 14.40 16.60 -44.68
CA LEU A 11 15.53 17.06 -43.88
C LEU A 11 15.01 17.49 -42.52
N ILE A 12 15.37 16.74 -41.47
CA ILE A 12 14.90 16.98 -40.10
C ILE A 12 16.04 17.62 -39.30
N HIS A 13 15.83 18.83 -38.80
CA HIS A 13 16.81 19.49 -37.93
C HIS A 13 16.68 18.98 -36.50
N THR A 14 17.71 18.30 -35.99
CA THR A 14 17.79 17.87 -34.58
C THR A 14 18.83 18.69 -33.82
N ALA A 15 18.81 18.65 -32.49
CA ALA A 15 19.79 19.33 -31.63
C ALA A 15 21.25 18.87 -31.90
N THR A 16 21.42 17.67 -32.46
CA THR A 16 22.71 17.08 -32.85
C THR A 16 23.10 17.34 -34.30
N GLY A 17 22.26 18.05 -35.07
CA GLY A 17 22.48 18.35 -36.49
C GLY A 17 21.32 17.90 -37.40
N PRO A 18 21.33 18.30 -38.67
CA PRO A 18 20.32 17.89 -39.64
C PRO A 18 20.47 16.41 -40.01
N VAL A 19 19.35 15.70 -40.10
CA VAL A 19 19.25 14.27 -40.41
C VAL A 19 18.37 14.10 -41.65
N GLN A 20 18.86 13.32 -42.61
CA GLN A 20 18.15 13.05 -43.87
C GLN A 20 18.06 11.54 -44.10
N PRO A 21 16.85 10.97 -44.36
CA PRO A 21 16.70 9.59 -44.78
C PRO A 21 17.42 9.35 -46.12
N MET A 22 18.02 8.17 -46.27
CA MET A 22 18.80 7.81 -47.46
C MET A 22 17.96 7.79 -48.75
N ASN A 23 16.67 7.50 -48.66
CA ASN A 23 15.74 7.41 -49.79
C ASN A 23 14.57 8.40 -49.63
N ALA A 24 13.94 8.78 -50.74
CA ALA A 24 12.71 9.56 -50.71
C ALA A 24 11.60 8.78 -50.00
N VAL A 25 10.86 9.46 -49.12
CA VAL A 25 9.81 8.89 -48.28
C VAL A 25 8.47 9.13 -48.96
N ASP A 26 7.65 8.07 -49.02
CA ASP A 26 6.27 8.17 -49.49
C ASP A 26 5.42 8.92 -48.46
N VAL A 27 4.86 10.05 -48.84
CA VAL A 27 3.99 10.88 -47.99
C VAL A 27 2.57 10.86 -48.52
N LEU A 28 1.63 10.92 -47.58
CA LEU A 28 0.22 11.09 -47.87
C LEU A 28 -0.13 12.56 -47.64
N ILE A 29 -0.60 13.22 -48.69
CA ILE A 29 -1.12 14.58 -48.58
C ILE A 29 -2.58 14.47 -48.16
N ALA A 30 -2.90 15.02 -46.98
CA ALA A 30 -4.26 15.13 -46.49
C ALA A 30 -4.72 16.58 -46.68
N ASP A 31 -5.96 16.74 -47.14
CA ASP A 31 -6.63 18.05 -47.23
C ASP A 31 -7.06 18.48 -45.83
N ALA A 32 -6.13 19.11 -45.11
CA ALA A 32 -6.30 19.65 -43.76
C ALA A 32 -5.66 21.04 -43.71
N ASP A 33 -6.31 21.99 -43.05
CA ASP A 33 -5.89 23.39 -42.94
C ASP A 33 -4.88 23.56 -41.79
N ASP A 34 -3.84 22.72 -41.78
CA ASP A 34 -2.79 22.68 -40.76
C ASP A 34 -1.39 22.68 -41.43
N ASP A 35 -0.49 23.53 -40.94
CA ASP A 35 0.89 23.65 -41.43
C ASP A 35 1.83 22.57 -40.82
N GLU A 36 1.27 21.52 -40.21
CA GLU A 36 2.01 20.54 -39.43
C GLU A 36 2.36 19.27 -40.23
N PHE A 37 3.62 18.83 -40.12
CA PHE A 37 4.11 17.61 -40.76
C PHE A 37 4.18 16.47 -39.75
N ILE A 38 3.23 15.52 -39.85
CA ILE A 38 3.16 14.37 -38.94
C ILE A 38 4.12 13.27 -39.42
N VAL A 39 5.11 12.96 -38.60
CA VAL A 39 6.08 11.88 -38.87
C VAL A 39 5.70 10.63 -38.10
N GLY A 40 5.45 9.53 -38.81
CA GLY A 40 5.18 8.24 -38.17
C GLY A 40 6.40 7.66 -37.46
N ASN A 41 6.17 6.95 -36.34
CA ASN A 41 7.22 6.32 -35.52
C ASN A 41 8.17 5.43 -36.33
N HIS A 42 7.68 4.75 -37.37
CA HIS A 42 8.52 3.90 -38.23
C HIS A 42 9.65 4.68 -38.93
N LEU A 43 9.41 5.93 -39.33
CA LEU A 43 10.44 6.78 -39.95
C LEU A 43 11.43 7.29 -38.90
N LEU A 44 10.95 7.62 -37.69
CA LEU A 44 11.82 8.02 -36.57
C LEU A 44 12.77 6.89 -36.18
N TYR A 45 12.28 5.64 -36.10
CA TYR A 45 13.13 4.47 -35.86
C TYR A 45 14.17 4.25 -36.96
N ALA A 46 13.80 4.42 -38.23
CA ALA A 46 14.74 4.31 -39.35
C ALA A 46 15.86 5.38 -39.29
N LEU A 47 15.59 6.51 -38.66
CA LEU A 47 16.56 7.58 -38.39
C LEU A 47 17.33 7.39 -37.06
N GLY A 48 17.09 6.29 -36.34
CA GLY A 48 17.72 6.01 -35.04
C GLY A 48 17.16 6.83 -33.87
N ILE A 49 16.00 7.45 -34.05
CA ILE A 49 15.32 8.27 -33.03
C ILE A 49 14.24 7.42 -32.38
N ASP A 50 14.54 6.89 -31.21
CA ASP A 50 13.60 6.12 -30.39
C ASP A 50 13.08 6.99 -29.23
N VAL A 51 11.92 7.61 -29.46
CA VAL A 51 11.30 8.55 -28.51
C VAL A 51 10.88 7.84 -27.22
N LEU A 52 10.49 6.56 -27.28
CA LEU A 52 10.10 5.78 -26.11
C LEU A 52 11.30 5.42 -25.25
N ARG A 53 12.39 4.94 -25.86
CA ARG A 53 13.63 4.63 -25.13
C ARG A 53 14.29 5.88 -24.54
N GLN A 54 14.13 7.04 -25.18
CA GLN A 54 14.61 8.32 -24.63
C GLN A 54 13.74 8.80 -23.45
N SER A 55 12.42 8.59 -23.51
CA SER A 55 11.52 8.78 -22.37
C SER A 55 11.91 7.88 -21.18
N ASP A 56 12.19 6.60 -21.44
CA ASP A 56 12.62 5.66 -20.40
C ASP A 56 13.98 6.04 -19.80
N MET A 57 14.92 6.54 -20.61
CA MET A 57 16.21 7.05 -20.10
C MET A 57 16.08 8.35 -19.29
N LEU A 58 15.07 9.19 -19.58
CA LEU A 58 14.75 10.38 -18.79
C LEU A 58 14.05 10.02 -17.47
N ALA A 59 13.20 8.99 -17.47
CA ALA A 59 12.56 8.46 -16.27
C ALA A 59 13.53 7.71 -15.34
N GLY A 60 14.56 7.06 -15.91
CA GLY A 60 15.56 6.26 -15.17
C GLY A 60 16.72 7.04 -14.52
N ARG A 61 16.88 8.35 -14.77
CA ARG A 61 17.98 9.16 -14.19
C ARG A 61 17.76 9.62 -12.73
N GLY A 62 16.88 8.94 -12.00
CA GLY A 62 16.63 9.17 -10.57
C GLY A 62 17.29 8.13 -9.64
N GLU A 63 18.11 7.22 -10.15
CA GLU A 63 18.81 6.23 -9.33
C GLU A 63 20.02 6.86 -8.63
N ASP A 64 19.76 7.48 -7.49
CA ASP A 64 20.71 7.44 -6.38
C ASP A 64 20.71 5.99 -5.87
N GLU A 65 21.85 5.32 -5.97
CA GLU A 65 22.13 4.02 -5.36
C GLU A 65 21.85 4.08 -3.85
N THR A 66 20.62 3.84 -3.39
CA THR A 66 20.26 3.44 -2.00
C THR A 66 18.74 3.45 -1.76
N SER A 67 18.03 2.48 -2.34
CA SER A 67 16.81 1.96 -1.73
C SER A 67 16.61 0.52 -2.19
N GLY A 68 17.11 -0.43 -1.40
CA GLY A 68 16.71 -1.83 -1.52
C GLY A 68 15.25 -1.96 -1.12
N ASP A 69 14.37 -1.67 -2.08
CA ASP A 69 13.03 -2.23 -2.33
C ASP A 69 12.28 -1.25 -3.24
N THR A 70 12.38 -1.49 -4.55
CA THR A 70 11.55 -0.82 -5.57
C THR A 70 10.18 -1.49 -5.54
N ILE A 71 9.23 -0.90 -4.83
CA ILE A 71 7.82 -1.30 -4.98
C ILE A 71 7.25 -0.46 -6.12
N GLU A 72 7.08 -1.08 -7.28
CA GLU A 72 6.36 -0.49 -8.43
C GLU A 72 4.87 -0.36 -8.07
N LEU A 73 4.41 0.88 -7.90
CA LEU A 73 3.02 1.21 -7.60
C LEU A 73 2.44 1.99 -8.79
N GLU A 74 1.65 1.30 -9.60
CA GLU A 74 0.91 1.87 -10.73
C GLU A 74 -0.15 2.87 -10.25
N THR A 75 -0.39 3.90 -11.06
CA THR A 75 -1.36 4.97 -10.81
C THR A 75 -2.74 4.60 -11.30
N ASP A 76 -3.72 4.52 -10.39
CA ASP A 76 -5.14 4.50 -10.74
C ASP A 76 -5.93 5.44 -9.80
N GLU A 77 -7.10 5.91 -10.24
CA GLU A 77 -7.89 6.94 -9.54
C GLU A 77 -8.68 6.39 -8.34
N LEU A 78 -8.71 7.16 -7.25
CA LEU A 78 -9.21 6.76 -5.94
C LEU A 78 -10.74 6.93 -5.79
N THR A 79 -11.40 5.92 -5.21
CA THR A 79 -12.69 6.07 -4.52
C THR A 79 -12.58 5.46 -3.13
N VAL A 80 -12.54 6.31 -2.09
CA VAL A 80 -12.46 5.87 -0.70
C VAL A 80 -13.86 5.93 -0.09
N SER A 81 -14.40 4.77 0.27
CA SER A 81 -15.68 4.61 0.96
C SER A 81 -15.44 4.59 2.46
N ASP A 82 -15.75 5.69 3.14
CA ASP A 82 -15.60 5.87 4.59
C ASP A 82 -16.90 5.48 5.31
N ASN A 83 -17.19 4.18 5.40
CA ASN A 83 -18.36 3.67 6.12
C ASN A 83 -17.96 3.22 7.52
N LYS A 84 -18.07 4.11 8.51
CA LYS A 84 -17.93 3.75 9.93
C LYS A 84 -18.98 2.68 10.29
N SER A 85 -18.53 1.51 10.71
CA SER A 85 -19.41 0.43 11.19
C SER A 85 -20.21 0.85 12.43
N SER A 86 -21.52 0.66 12.38
CA SER A 86 -22.44 0.94 13.48
C SER A 86 -22.54 -0.24 14.45
N ASP A 87 -23.08 0.00 15.66
CA ASP A 87 -23.31 -1.08 16.64
C ASP A 87 -24.33 -2.11 16.11
N ASP A 88 -25.27 -1.69 15.25
CA ASP A 88 -26.19 -2.58 14.56
C ASP A 88 -25.48 -3.50 13.57
N ASP A 89 -24.42 -3.01 12.91
CA ASP A 89 -23.59 -3.82 12.02
C ASP A 89 -22.82 -4.89 12.80
N ILE A 90 -22.31 -4.52 13.98
CA ILE A 90 -21.65 -5.45 14.91
C ILE A 90 -22.64 -6.51 15.38
N PHE A 91 -23.83 -6.10 15.83
CA PHE A 91 -24.88 -7.02 16.24
C PHE A 91 -25.23 -8.01 15.14
N ALA A 92 -25.44 -7.52 13.90
CA ALA A 92 -25.73 -8.36 12.75
C ALA A 92 -24.56 -9.31 12.41
N ALA A 93 -23.31 -8.87 12.56
CA ALA A 93 -22.15 -9.72 12.36
C ALA A 93 -22.08 -10.84 13.41
N VAL A 94 -22.40 -10.55 14.68
CA VAL A 94 -22.44 -11.54 15.76
C VAL A 94 -23.57 -12.55 15.54
N GLU A 95 -24.77 -12.13 15.13
CA GLU A 95 -25.84 -13.08 14.80
C GLU A 95 -25.44 -14.00 13.63
N ARG A 96 -24.77 -13.49 12.60
CA ARG A 96 -24.22 -14.34 11.52
C ARG A 96 -23.20 -15.36 12.04
N LEU A 97 -22.43 -15.04 13.08
CA LEU A 97 -21.52 -16.01 13.71
C LEU A 97 -22.29 -17.10 14.46
N LEU A 98 -23.40 -16.76 15.12
CA LEU A 98 -24.28 -17.73 15.77
C LEU A 98 -24.92 -18.68 14.75
N ASP A 99 -25.43 -18.15 13.64
CA ASP A 99 -26.00 -18.96 12.55
C ASP A 99 -24.96 -19.96 12.02
N ARG A 100 -23.73 -19.47 11.75
CA ARG A 100 -22.62 -20.34 11.34
C ARG A 100 -22.29 -21.39 12.40
N ALA A 101 -22.36 -21.07 13.69
CA ALA A 101 -22.12 -22.04 14.74
C ALA A 101 -23.15 -23.18 14.70
N VAL A 102 -24.43 -22.85 14.50
CA VAL A 102 -25.52 -23.82 14.34
C VAL A 102 -25.33 -24.69 13.10
N GLU A 103 -24.99 -24.09 11.96
CA GLU A 103 -24.67 -24.83 10.73
C GLU A 103 -23.51 -25.82 10.92
N ASN A 104 -22.55 -25.47 11.78
CA ASN A 104 -21.41 -26.33 12.13
C ASN A 104 -21.70 -27.30 13.29
N GLY A 105 -22.98 -27.48 13.67
CA GLY A 105 -23.42 -28.49 14.62
C GLY A 105 -23.48 -28.04 16.08
N PHE A 106 -23.55 -26.73 16.36
CA PHE A 106 -23.75 -26.24 17.72
C PHE A 106 -25.13 -26.66 18.26
N PRO A 107 -25.25 -27.12 19.52
CA PRO A 107 -26.52 -27.58 20.09
C PRO A 107 -27.57 -26.46 20.19
N LEU A 108 -28.73 -26.67 19.59
CA LEU A 108 -29.83 -25.68 19.55
C LEU A 108 -30.38 -25.36 20.94
N ASP A 109 -30.34 -26.31 21.89
CA ASP A 109 -30.78 -26.13 23.27
C ASP A 109 -29.92 -25.11 24.04
N LYS A 110 -28.69 -24.86 23.58
CA LYS A 110 -27.74 -23.92 24.20
C LYS A 110 -27.63 -22.59 23.44
N LEU A 111 -28.26 -22.47 22.28
CA LEU A 111 -28.12 -21.32 21.40
C LEU A 111 -28.52 -20.01 22.09
N GLU A 112 -29.62 -20.03 22.83
CA GLU A 112 -30.09 -18.83 23.52
C GLU A 112 -29.15 -18.39 24.64
N THR A 113 -28.57 -19.35 25.36
CA THR A 113 -27.54 -19.06 26.36
C THR A 113 -26.29 -18.47 25.71
N LEU A 114 -25.86 -19.02 24.56
CA LEU A 114 -24.73 -18.49 23.81
C LEU A 114 -25.02 -17.06 23.33
N ARG A 115 -26.20 -16.81 22.76
CA ARG A 115 -26.65 -15.49 22.30
C ARG A 115 -26.57 -14.45 23.43
N ILE A 116 -27.06 -14.79 24.63
CA ILE A 116 -26.95 -13.91 25.80
C ILE A 116 -25.50 -13.61 26.13
N ILE A 117 -24.62 -14.61 26.13
CA ILE A 117 -23.19 -14.43 26.47
C ILE A 117 -22.48 -13.55 25.44
N VAL A 118 -22.66 -13.81 24.14
CA VAL A 118 -21.94 -13.06 23.10
C VAL A 118 -22.35 -11.59 23.05
N HIS A 119 -23.59 -11.27 23.38
CA HIS A 119 -24.08 -9.88 23.45
C HIS A 119 -23.92 -9.25 24.84
N ALA A 120 -23.54 -10.01 25.87
CA ALA A 120 -23.33 -9.47 27.21
C ALA A 120 -22.07 -8.60 27.31
N TYR A 121 -21.11 -8.78 26.40
CA TYR A 121 -19.83 -8.10 26.45
C TYR A 121 -19.58 -7.29 25.18
N ASP A 122 -19.23 -6.02 25.35
CA ASP A 122 -18.77 -5.16 24.26
C ASP A 122 -17.31 -5.46 23.91
N VAL A 123 -17.08 -6.59 23.25
CA VAL A 123 -15.74 -7.07 22.86
C VAL A 123 -15.58 -7.22 21.35
N TRP A 124 -16.67 -7.11 20.60
CA TRP A 124 -16.68 -7.35 19.16
C TRP A 124 -16.38 -6.07 18.40
N ARG A 125 -15.46 -6.15 17.44
CA ARG A 125 -15.05 -5.02 16.59
C ARG A 125 -15.00 -5.48 15.14
N ILE A 126 -15.64 -4.73 14.24
CA ILE A 126 -15.48 -4.88 12.78
C ILE A 126 -14.29 -4.03 12.32
N GLU A 127 -14.13 -2.87 12.93
CA GLU A 127 -13.10 -1.89 12.63
C GLU A 127 -12.40 -1.42 13.90
N LEU A 128 -11.23 -0.82 13.74
CA LEU A 128 -10.47 -0.25 14.85
C LEU A 128 -11.22 0.93 15.48
N ARG A 129 -11.38 0.89 16.80
CA ARG A 129 -12.02 1.92 17.63
C ARG A 129 -11.02 2.52 18.63
N ASP A 130 -11.44 3.62 19.25
CA ASP A 130 -10.77 4.32 20.33
C ASP A 130 -10.99 3.62 21.69
N ASP A 131 -10.84 2.29 21.70
CA ASP A 131 -11.02 1.48 22.89
C ASP A 131 -9.97 1.84 23.96
N PRO A 132 -10.34 1.85 25.26
CA PRO A 132 -9.40 2.19 26.31
C PRO A 132 -8.24 1.17 26.36
N PRO A 133 -7.02 1.63 26.68
CA PRO A 133 -5.88 0.75 26.79
C PRO A 133 -6.11 -0.29 27.90
N ALA A 134 -5.45 -1.45 27.75
CA ALA A 134 -5.45 -2.47 28.78
C ALA A 134 -4.98 -1.91 30.14
N ARG A 135 -5.56 -2.41 31.24
CA ARG A 135 -5.22 -2.00 32.61
C ARG A 135 -3.90 -2.62 33.07
N VAL A 136 -2.83 -2.33 32.35
CA VAL A 136 -1.46 -2.77 32.64
C VAL A 136 -0.52 -1.56 32.56
N PRO A 137 0.62 -1.60 33.26
CA PRO A 137 1.64 -0.56 33.10
C PRO A 137 2.03 -0.38 31.62
N PRO A 138 2.27 0.86 31.17
CA PRO A 138 2.74 1.12 29.81
C PRO A 138 4.00 0.30 29.48
N LEU A 139 4.11 -0.11 28.22
CA LEU A 139 5.31 -0.79 27.73
C LEU A 139 6.49 0.19 27.71
N GLU A 140 7.52 -0.10 28.49
CA GLU A 140 8.79 0.63 28.44
C GLU A 140 9.76 -0.04 27.45
N VAL A 141 10.15 0.71 26.42
CA VAL A 141 11.22 0.31 25.49
C VAL A 141 12.56 0.76 26.06
N ARG A 142 13.49 -0.19 26.26
CA ARG A 142 14.86 0.08 26.74
C ARG A 142 15.83 0.09 25.57
N LEU A 143 16.65 1.11 25.52
CA LEU A 143 17.72 1.23 24.52
C LEU A 143 19.03 0.71 25.12
N GLN A 144 19.85 0.09 24.28
CA GLN A 144 21.19 -0.33 24.62
C GLN A 144 22.07 0.87 25.05
N ASP A 145 23.07 0.61 25.89
CA ASP A 145 24.01 1.63 26.33
C ASP A 145 24.72 2.29 25.15
N GLY A 146 24.64 3.62 25.07
CA GLY A 146 25.24 4.40 23.98
C GLY A 146 24.42 4.46 22.69
N ALA A 147 23.19 3.94 22.66
CA ALA A 147 22.28 4.06 21.53
C ALA A 147 22.11 5.54 21.10
N ARG A 148 22.20 5.78 19.78
CA ARG A 148 22.05 7.11 19.19
C ARG A 148 20.77 7.20 18.37
N PRO A 149 20.08 8.36 18.38
CA PRO A 149 18.89 8.54 17.56
C PRO A 149 19.15 8.33 16.07
N VAL A 150 18.25 7.59 15.42
CA VAL A 150 18.26 7.34 13.98
C VAL A 150 17.07 8.06 13.34
N LYS A 151 17.33 8.83 12.28
CA LYS A 151 16.28 9.40 11.42
C LYS A 151 16.42 8.88 10.00
N CYS A 152 15.36 8.27 9.48
CA CYS A 152 15.29 7.91 8.08
C CYS A 152 15.27 9.15 7.18
N LYS A 153 15.77 8.99 5.95
CA LYS A 153 15.63 10.02 4.90
C LYS A 153 14.18 10.11 4.42
N PRO A 154 13.71 11.28 3.96
CA PRO A 154 12.40 11.41 3.32
C PRO A 154 12.28 10.48 2.10
N ARG A 155 11.13 9.83 1.95
CA ARG A 155 10.80 8.98 0.79
C ARG A 155 9.79 9.69 -0.11
N LYS A 156 9.94 9.51 -1.42
CA LYS A 156 8.98 9.99 -2.41
C LYS A 156 7.97 8.89 -2.69
N TYR A 157 6.68 9.24 -2.64
CA TYR A 157 5.59 8.35 -2.99
C TYR A 157 4.70 8.99 -4.07
N PRO A 158 4.05 8.19 -4.93
CA PRO A 158 3.02 8.70 -5.83
C PRO A 158 1.89 9.44 -5.08
N PRO A 159 1.16 10.35 -5.74
CA PRO A 159 0.11 11.13 -5.10
C PRO A 159 -0.96 10.30 -4.38
N HIS A 160 -1.43 9.20 -5.00
CA HIS A 160 -2.46 8.34 -4.41
C HIS A 160 -1.99 7.65 -3.11
N ILE A 161 -0.72 7.22 -3.06
CA ILE A 161 -0.11 6.67 -1.84
C ILE A 161 0.04 7.75 -0.76
N CYS A 162 0.47 8.96 -1.14
CA CYS A 162 0.54 10.08 -0.20
C CYS A 162 -0.83 10.38 0.41
N GLN A 163 -1.90 10.32 -0.39
CA GLN A 163 -3.27 10.51 0.08
C GLN A 163 -3.67 9.41 1.08
N PHE A 164 -3.50 8.14 0.73
CA PHE A 164 -3.75 7.02 1.63
C PHE A 164 -3.01 7.18 2.97
N LEU A 165 -1.71 7.48 2.94
CA LEU A 165 -0.91 7.66 4.15
C LEU A 165 -1.43 8.82 5.02
N ARG A 166 -1.89 9.92 4.41
CA ARG A 166 -2.47 11.05 5.15
C ARG A 166 -3.79 10.66 5.81
N GLU A 167 -4.70 10.06 5.06
CA GLU A 167 -6.02 9.64 5.56
C GLU A 167 -5.88 8.59 6.66
N PHE A 168 -5.02 7.58 6.46
CA PHE A 168 -4.77 6.54 7.44
C PHE A 168 -4.17 7.10 8.74
N ASN A 169 -3.15 7.96 8.66
CA ASN A 169 -2.57 8.57 9.86
C ASN A 169 -3.54 9.56 10.53
N ALA A 170 -4.36 10.29 9.78
CA ALA A 170 -5.40 11.15 10.33
C ALA A 170 -6.42 10.34 11.15
N ARG A 171 -6.82 9.16 10.65
CA ARG A 171 -7.69 8.24 11.39
C ARG A 171 -7.03 7.73 12.67
N LEU A 172 -5.74 7.36 12.63
CA LEU A 172 -5.02 6.93 13.84
C LEU A 172 -4.89 8.06 14.89
N VAL A 173 -4.76 9.32 14.47
CA VAL A 173 -4.78 10.49 15.36
C VAL A 173 -6.18 10.72 15.94
N GLU A 174 -7.24 10.63 15.13
CA GLU A 174 -8.64 10.72 15.59
C GLU A 174 -8.94 9.67 16.67
N LEU A 175 -8.42 8.45 16.50
CA LEU A 175 -8.55 7.35 17.45
C LEU A 175 -7.62 7.47 18.67
N GLY A 176 -6.75 8.48 18.74
CA GLY A 176 -5.81 8.67 19.84
C GLY A 176 -4.68 7.64 19.93
N LEU A 177 -4.43 6.88 18.85
CA LEU A 177 -3.43 5.80 18.81
C LEU A 177 -2.02 6.32 18.52
N ILE A 178 -1.93 7.45 17.79
CA ILE A 178 -0.68 8.16 17.52
C ILE A 178 -0.88 9.66 17.72
N TYR A 179 0.22 10.38 17.84
CA TYR A 179 0.22 11.83 17.95
C TYR A 179 1.42 12.42 17.19
N GLU A 180 1.31 13.68 16.78
CA GLU A 180 2.41 14.39 16.14
C GLU A 180 3.50 14.73 17.18
N ASN A 181 4.75 14.38 16.87
CA ASN A 181 5.91 14.70 17.71
C ASN A 181 7.01 15.39 16.88
N PRO A 182 6.95 16.73 16.72
CA PRO A 182 7.91 17.50 15.92
C PRO A 182 9.34 17.42 16.45
N ASP A 183 9.50 17.26 17.76
CA ASP A 183 10.78 17.26 18.45
C ASP A 183 11.45 15.87 18.47
N SER A 184 10.81 14.85 17.89
CA SER A 184 11.37 13.51 17.85
C SER A 184 12.73 13.52 17.17
N ARG A 185 13.73 12.97 17.85
CA ARG A 185 15.05 12.70 17.27
C ARG A 185 15.12 11.36 16.55
N TRP A 186 14.05 10.57 16.59
CA TRP A 186 13.93 9.25 15.99
C TRP A 186 12.90 9.27 14.86
N ALA A 187 13.20 8.61 13.75
CA ALA A 187 12.25 8.42 12.66
C ALA A 187 12.58 7.15 11.89
N SER A 188 11.57 6.28 11.72
CA SER A 188 11.64 5.09 10.88
C SER A 188 10.87 5.32 9.58
N PRO A 189 11.29 4.74 8.45
CA PRO A 189 10.58 4.92 7.20
C PRO A 189 9.25 4.14 7.23
N VAL A 190 8.20 4.79 6.76
CA VAL A 190 6.91 4.18 6.50
C VAL A 190 6.95 3.47 5.15
N LEU A 191 6.39 2.27 5.07
CA LEU A 191 6.33 1.42 3.88
C LEU A 191 4.87 1.04 3.57
N PRO A 192 4.27 1.61 2.51
CA PRO A 192 2.98 1.19 1.99
C PRO A 192 3.09 -0.18 1.31
N LEU A 193 2.22 -1.12 1.67
CA LEU A 193 2.18 -2.47 1.11
C LEU A 193 0.79 -2.77 0.57
N LYS A 194 0.70 -3.47 -0.57
CA LYS A 194 -0.58 -3.96 -1.09
C LYS A 194 -1.12 -5.08 -0.19
N LYS A 195 -2.40 -5.01 0.13
CA LYS A 195 -3.16 -6.02 0.90
C LYS A 195 -3.69 -7.12 0.00
N SER A 196 -4.04 -6.79 -1.24
CA SER A 196 -4.52 -7.73 -2.25
C SER A 196 -4.00 -7.35 -3.65
N ALA A 197 -4.53 -8.02 -4.68
CA ALA A 197 -4.24 -7.68 -6.07
C ALA A 197 -4.81 -6.30 -6.46
N ASP A 198 -5.79 -5.80 -5.70
CA ASP A 198 -6.29 -4.43 -5.86
C ASP A 198 -5.21 -3.42 -5.45
N LEU A 199 -4.88 -2.51 -6.38
CA LEU A 199 -3.89 -1.46 -6.18
C LEU A 199 -4.29 -0.48 -5.06
N MET A 200 -5.59 -0.36 -4.79
CA MET A 200 -6.14 0.58 -3.82
C MET A 200 -6.23 0.00 -2.41
N GLU A 201 -6.09 -1.32 -2.26
CA GLU A 201 -6.13 -1.95 -0.95
C GLU A 201 -4.72 -1.92 -0.32
N LEU A 202 -4.39 -0.82 0.37
CA LEU A 202 -3.07 -0.60 0.95
C LEU A 202 -3.04 -0.83 2.47
N ARG A 203 -1.87 -1.17 2.98
CA ARG A 203 -1.52 -1.19 4.40
C ARG A 203 -0.31 -0.31 4.64
N GLN A 204 -0.30 0.39 5.78
CA GLN A 204 0.88 1.09 6.25
C GLN A 204 1.70 0.16 7.16
N THR A 205 2.98 -0.02 6.87
CA THR A 205 3.95 -0.64 7.78
C THR A 205 5.08 0.33 8.09
N THR A 206 5.84 0.08 9.14
CA THR A 206 6.99 0.91 9.51
C THR A 206 8.20 0.01 9.72
N ASP A 207 9.30 0.38 9.08
CA ASP A 207 10.54 -0.37 9.16
C ASP A 207 11.29 -0.01 10.45
N TYR A 208 11.10 -0.83 11.47
CA TYR A 208 11.75 -0.66 12.77
C TYR A 208 13.12 -1.34 12.87
N ARG A 209 13.72 -1.88 11.79
CA ARG A 209 14.98 -2.64 11.87
C ARG A 209 16.09 -1.87 12.61
N ALA A 210 16.36 -0.63 12.19
CA ALA A 210 17.41 0.20 12.80
C ALA A 210 17.12 0.57 14.26
N VAL A 211 15.84 0.71 14.64
CA VAL A 211 15.46 0.98 16.03
C VAL A 211 15.59 -0.29 16.86
N ASN A 212 15.10 -1.42 16.35
CA ASN A 212 15.12 -2.72 17.02
C ASN A 212 16.56 -3.20 17.30
N GLU A 213 17.51 -2.94 16.40
CA GLU A 213 18.94 -3.22 16.61
C GLU A 213 19.53 -2.48 17.82
N LEU A 214 18.96 -1.32 18.17
CA LEU A 214 19.39 -0.47 19.28
C LEU A 214 18.57 -0.69 20.56
N THR A 215 17.54 -1.54 20.51
CA THR A 215 16.72 -1.89 21.67
C THR A 215 17.26 -3.12 22.39
N ASP A 216 17.14 -3.13 23.72
CA ASP A 216 17.40 -4.34 24.50
C ASP A 216 16.32 -5.39 24.22
N VAL A 217 16.76 -6.60 23.87
CA VAL A 217 15.84 -7.71 23.65
C VAL A 217 15.25 -8.15 24.98
N ARG A 218 13.96 -7.85 25.19
CA ARG A 218 13.19 -8.44 26.28
C ARG A 218 12.67 -9.80 25.82
N ALA A 219 13.23 -10.88 26.36
CA ALA A 219 12.71 -12.22 26.11
C ALA A 219 11.25 -12.29 26.58
N ALA A 220 10.33 -12.46 25.63
CA ALA A 220 8.97 -12.81 25.95
C ALA A 220 8.95 -14.26 26.42
N VAL A 221 8.27 -14.54 27.53
CA VAL A 221 8.00 -15.92 27.95
C VAL A 221 6.83 -16.42 27.09
N MET A 222 7.12 -16.78 25.84
CA MET A 222 6.18 -17.57 25.05
C MET A 222 6.28 -19.02 25.48
N HIS A 223 5.17 -19.61 25.90
CA HIS A 223 5.10 -21.04 26.14
C HIS A 223 5.38 -21.80 24.84
N ILE A 224 6.15 -22.88 24.95
CA ILE A 224 6.34 -23.80 23.82
C ILE A 224 4.95 -24.36 23.46
N LEU A 225 4.54 -24.21 22.20
CA LEU A 225 3.18 -24.57 21.78
C LEU A 225 2.81 -26.02 22.13
N SER A 226 3.75 -26.96 22.02
CA SER A 226 3.52 -28.36 22.41
C SER A 226 3.14 -28.49 23.89
N VAL A 227 3.81 -27.75 24.77
CA VAL A 227 3.52 -27.71 26.22
C VAL A 227 2.17 -27.03 26.47
N ALA A 228 1.86 -25.96 25.75
CA ALA A 228 0.55 -25.31 25.85
C ALA A 228 -0.59 -26.27 25.45
N MET A 229 -0.39 -27.06 24.39
CA MET A 229 -1.36 -28.03 23.89
C MET A 229 -1.57 -29.23 24.82
N GLU A 230 -0.61 -29.58 25.68
CA GLU A 230 -0.84 -30.62 26.70
C GLU A 230 -1.96 -30.23 27.67
N HIS A 231 -2.12 -28.94 27.98
CA HIS A 231 -3.23 -28.46 28.81
C HIS A 231 -4.59 -28.60 28.13
N ALA A 232 -4.62 -28.69 26.80
CA ALA A 232 -5.83 -28.94 26.04
C ALA A 232 -6.20 -30.44 25.98
N ARG A 233 -5.35 -31.34 26.50
CA ARG A 233 -5.59 -32.78 26.43
C ARG A 233 -6.82 -33.18 27.24
N GLY A 234 -7.78 -33.84 26.57
CA GLY A 234 -9.01 -34.31 27.19
C GLY A 234 -10.12 -33.25 27.24
N MET A 235 -9.88 -32.05 26.71
CA MET A 235 -10.95 -31.09 26.45
C MET A 235 -11.78 -31.55 25.26
N ASN A 236 -13.10 -31.47 25.40
CA ASN A 236 -14.06 -31.92 24.37
C ASN A 236 -14.60 -30.77 23.51
N HIS A 237 -14.41 -29.53 23.96
CA HIS A 237 -14.95 -28.33 23.31
C HIS A 237 -13.91 -27.20 23.35
N PHE A 238 -13.74 -26.52 22.23
CA PHE A 238 -12.80 -25.40 22.07
C PHE A 238 -13.54 -24.20 21.51
N GLY A 239 -13.21 -23.01 22.01
CA GLY A 239 -13.64 -21.74 21.44
C GLY A 239 -12.41 -21.01 20.91
N PHE A 240 -12.44 -20.65 19.63
CA PHE A 240 -11.53 -19.66 19.08
C PHE A 240 -12.34 -18.37 19.00
N PHE A 241 -12.06 -17.44 19.89
CA PHE A 241 -12.72 -16.15 19.99
C PHE A 241 -11.80 -15.09 19.37
#